data_AF-A0A3A8N6Y2-F1
#
_entry.id   AF-A0A3A8N6Y2-F1
#
_cell.length_a   1.000
_cell.length_b   1.000
_cell.length_c   1.000
_cell.angle_alpha   90.00
_cell.angle_beta   90.00
_cell.angle_gamma   90.00
#
_symmetry.space_group_name_H-M   'P 1'
#
loop_
_entity.id
_entity.type
_entity.pdbx_description
1 polymer ?
#
loop_
_entity_poly.entity_id
_entity_poly.type
_entity_poly.pdbx_seq_one_letter_code
_entity_poly.pdbx_strand_id
1 'polypeptide(L)'
;MPPTPEQERVEAIEELLDEHRLLINEQLAVLSWQERGEGLMSGLAARAKTPEARTAATRISLALVAYQAFSRRLLLTWRHHEQGLRERLETLTPGAR
;
A
#
# COMPACT_ATOMS: atom_id res chain seq x y z
N MET A 1 0.36 -17.20 -36.74
CA MET A 1 0.87 -18.35 -35.97
C MET A 1 0.43 -18.17 -34.53
N PRO A 2 0.12 -19.25 -33.80
CA PRO A 2 -0.04 -19.17 -32.34
C PRO A 2 1.27 -18.77 -31.66
N PRO A 3 1.21 -18.14 -30.47
CA PRO A 3 2.40 -17.76 -29.70
C PRO A 3 3.21 -18.99 -29.30
N THR A 4 4.53 -18.83 -29.19
CA THR A 4 5.40 -19.88 -28.68
C THR A 4 5.35 -19.95 -27.15
N PRO A 5 5.65 -21.10 -26.53
CA PRO A 5 5.70 -21.21 -25.06
C PRO A 5 6.68 -20.23 -24.38
N GLU A 6 7.68 -19.76 -25.12
CA GLU A 6 8.63 -18.74 -24.65
C GLU A 6 8.00 -17.34 -24.67
N GLN A 7 7.23 -17.02 -25.71
CA GLN A 7 6.47 -15.76 -25.79
C GLN A 7 5.40 -15.69 -24.70
N GLU A 8 4.65 -16.78 -24.48
CA GLU A 8 3.65 -16.85 -23.40
C GLU A 8 4.28 -16.64 -22.01
N ARG A 9 5.51 -17.13 -21.80
CA ARG A 9 6.25 -16.94 -20.55
C ARG A 9 6.70 -15.49 -20.36
N VAL A 10 7.17 -14.83 -21.41
CA VAL A 10 7.59 -13.42 -21.36
C VAL A 10 6.38 -12.53 -21.06
N GLU A 11 5.26 -12.74 -21.74
CA GLU A 11 4.00 -12.01 -21.49
C GLU A 11 3.55 -12.18 -20.03
N ALA A 12 3.59 -13.41 -19.49
CA ALA A 12 3.25 -13.67 -18.09
C ALA A 12 4.20 -12.98 -17.09
N ILE A 13 5.48 -12.82 -17.42
CA ILE A 13 6.44 -12.08 -16.58
C ILE A 13 6.14 -10.58 -16.61
N GLU A 14 5.84 -10.02 -17.78
CA GLU A 14 5.50 -8.60 -17.93
C GLU A 14 4.24 -8.24 -17.14
N GLU A 15 3.20 -9.07 -17.21
CA GLU A 15 1.96 -8.90 -16.42
C GLU A 15 2.25 -8.88 -14.91
N LEU A 16 3.08 -9.82 -14.43
CA LEU A 16 3.48 -9.87 -13.01
C LEU A 16 4.27 -8.63 -12.57
N LEU A 17 5.12 -8.08 -13.44
CA LEU A 17 5.89 -6.87 -13.14
C LEU A 17 5.00 -5.62 -13.06
N ASP A 18 3.97 -5.54 -13.91
CA ASP A 18 2.99 -4.45 -13.87
C ASP A 18 2.10 -4.53 -12.62
N GLU A 19 1.63 -5.72 -12.23
CA GLU A 19 0.96 -5.96 -10.96
C GLU A 19 1.84 -5.51 -9.77
N HIS A 20 3.13 -5.84 -9.82
CA HIS A 20 4.09 -5.46 -8.77
C HIS A 20 4.31 -3.95 -8.68
N ARG A 21 4.37 -3.24 -9.82
CA ARG A 21 4.47 -1.77 -9.86
C ARG A 21 3.25 -1.10 -9.24
N LEU A 22 2.05 -1.62 -9.52
CA LEU A 22 0.82 -1.08 -8.94
C LEU A 22 0.82 -1.23 -7.41
N LEU A 23 1.22 -2.40 -6.89
CA LEU A 23 1.40 -2.64 -5.46
C LEU A 23 2.35 -1.63 -4.81
N ILE A 24 3.53 -1.38 -5.40
CA ILE A 24 4.51 -0.43 -4.86
C ILE A 24 3.91 0.98 -4.79
N ASN A 25 3.21 1.43 -5.83
CA ASN A 25 2.59 2.76 -5.85
C ASN A 25 1.51 2.90 -4.78
N GLU A 26 0.68 1.89 -4.58
CA GLU A 26 -0.34 1.88 -3.53
C GLU A 26 0.27 1.89 -2.13
N GLN A 27 1.36 1.13 -1.91
CA GLN A 27 2.11 1.14 -0.66
C GLN A 27 2.72 2.53 -0.36
N LEU A 28 3.36 3.15 -1.35
CA LEU A 28 3.94 4.50 -1.21
C LEU A 28 2.86 5.55 -0.93
N ALA A 29 1.70 5.46 -1.60
CA ALA A 29 0.58 6.35 -1.33
C ALA A 29 0.13 6.23 0.13
N VAL A 30 -0.05 5.01 0.64
CA VAL A 30 -0.43 4.75 2.03
C VAL A 30 0.58 5.31 3.02
N LEU A 31 1.87 5.05 2.82
CA LEU A 31 2.93 5.57 3.70
C LEU A 31 2.94 7.10 3.73
N SER A 32 2.82 7.75 2.57
CA SER A 32 2.76 9.21 2.49
C SER A 32 1.55 9.83 3.22
N TRP A 33 0.44 9.09 3.30
CA TRP A 33 -0.75 9.51 4.02
C TRP A 33 -0.61 9.29 5.53
N GLN A 34 0.08 8.23 5.95
CA GLN A 34 0.35 7.98 7.37
C GLN A 34 1.20 9.11 7.98
N GLU A 35 2.30 9.50 7.31
CA GLU A 35 3.16 10.61 7.74
C GLU A 35 2.39 11.94 7.84
N ARG A 36 1.58 12.25 6.82
CA ARG A 36 0.73 13.46 6.82
C ARG A 36 -0.31 13.43 7.95
N GLY A 37 -0.89 12.26 8.24
CA GLY A 37 -1.87 12.08 9.31
C GLY A 37 -1.29 12.35 10.70
N GLU A 38 -0.06 11.91 10.97
CA GLU A 38 0.63 12.16 12.24
C GLU A 38 0.90 13.67 12.45
N GLY A 39 1.38 14.36 11.41
CA GLY A 39 1.57 15.81 11.43
C GLY A 39 0.27 16.57 11.68
N LEU A 40 -0.83 16.14 11.05
CA LEU A 40 -2.16 16.72 11.25
C LEU A 40 -2.68 16.54 12.68
N MET A 41 -2.52 15.33 13.26
CA MET A 41 -2.93 15.07 14.65
C MET A 41 -2.18 15.96 15.66
N SER A 42 -0.86 16.08 15.49
CA SER A 42 -0.03 16.95 16.33
C SER A 42 -0.46 18.42 16.21
N GLY A 43 -0.70 18.89 14.98
CA GLY A 43 -1.15 20.26 14.71
C GLY A 43 -2.56 20.58 15.23
N LEU A 44 -3.49 19.63 15.16
CA LEU A 44 -4.87 19.79 15.64
C LEU A 44 -4.93 19.95 17.16
N ALA A 45 -4.19 19.10 17.89
CA ALA A 45 -4.09 19.19 19.35
C ALA A 45 -3.52 20.55 19.80
N ALA A 46 -2.49 21.05 19.11
CA ALA A 46 -1.86 22.33 19.44
C ALA A 46 -2.76 23.56 19.17
N ARG A 47 -3.71 23.46 18.23
CA ARG A 47 -4.53 24.60 17.77
C ARG A 47 -5.93 24.67 18.43
N ALA A 48 -6.39 23.60 19.07
CA ALA A 48 -7.73 23.52 19.66
C ALA A 48 -7.85 24.26 21.00
N LYS A 49 -8.04 25.59 20.94
CA LYS A 49 -8.12 26.45 22.13
C LYS A 49 -9.53 26.55 22.74
N THR A 50 -10.59 26.28 21.98
CA THR A 50 -11.98 26.31 22.47
C THR A 50 -12.54 24.90 22.70
N PRO A 51 -13.58 24.72 23.55
CA PRO A 51 -14.23 23.42 23.76
C PRO A 51 -14.78 22.79 22.47
N GLU A 52 -15.34 23.60 21.56
CA GLU A 52 -15.87 23.14 20.27
C GLU A 52 -14.73 22.68 19.35
N ALA A 53 -13.64 23.44 19.29
CA ALA A 53 -12.46 23.09 18.51
C ALA A 53 -11.80 21.80 19.03
N ARG A 54 -11.80 21.58 20.35
CA ARG A 54 -11.31 20.33 20.96
C ARG A 54 -12.19 19.14 20.56
N THR A 55 -13.50 19.31 20.60
CA THR A 55 -14.44 18.26 20.19
C THR A 55 -14.27 17.87 18.72
N ALA A 56 -14.12 18.87 17.84
CA ALA A 56 -13.83 18.64 16.43
C ALA A 56 -12.46 17.96 16.22
N ALA A 57 -11.42 18.44 16.89
CA ALA A 57 -10.09 17.83 16.85
C ALA A 57 -10.12 16.36 17.29
N THR A 58 -10.82 16.02 18.38
CA THR A 58 -10.98 14.64 18.84
C THR A 58 -11.64 13.76 17.78
N ARG A 59 -12.71 14.22 17.12
CA ARG A 59 -13.37 13.45 16.05
C ARG A 59 -12.46 13.23 14.85
N ILE A 60 -11.73 14.26 14.44
CA ILE A 60 -10.77 14.17 13.33
C ILE A 60 -9.63 13.21 13.69
N SER A 61 -9.08 13.30 14.90
CA SER A 61 -8.06 12.37 15.39
C SER A 61 -8.53 10.92 15.40
N LEU A 62 -9.76 10.65 15.87
CA LEU A 62 -10.35 9.30 15.84
C LEU A 62 -10.47 8.76 14.41
N ALA A 63 -10.94 9.59 13.47
CA ALA A 63 -11.03 9.21 12.06
C ALA A 63 -9.66 8.92 11.45
N LEU A 64 -8.65 9.73 11.76
CA LEU A 64 -7.27 9.52 11.30
C LEU A 64 -6.68 8.23 11.86
N VAL A 65 -6.89 7.92 13.15
CA VAL A 65 -6.44 6.67 13.76
C VAL A 65 -7.10 5.45 13.10
N ALA A 66 -8.42 5.50 12.87
CA ALA A 66 -9.13 4.42 12.18
C ALA A 66 -8.62 4.21 10.75
N TYR A 67 -8.37 5.30 10.02
CA TYR A 67 -7.82 5.26 8.67
C TYR A 67 -6.38 4.70 8.65
N GLN A 68 -5.54 5.08 9.61
CA GLN A 68 -4.19 4.53 9.76
C GLN A 68 -4.20 3.03 10.09
N ALA A 69 -5.12 2.58 10.94
CA ALA A 69 -5.26 1.15 11.25
C ALA A 69 -5.71 0.34 10.02
N PHE A 70 -6.66 0.88 9.25
CA PHE A 70 -7.09 0.30 7.99
C PHE A 70 -5.93 0.20 6.99
N SER A 71 -5.16 1.29 6.82
CA SER A 71 -4.07 1.33 5.86
C SER A 71 -2.90 0.42 6.24
N ARG A 72 -2.61 0.23 7.54
CA ARG A 72 -1.67 -0.81 8.00
C ARG A 72 -2.11 -2.23 7.65
N ARG A 73 -3.40 -2.54 7.80
CA ARG A 73 -3.93 -3.86 7.37
C ARG A 73 -3.80 -4.05 5.87
N LEU A 74 -4.09 -3.00 5.10
CA LEU A 74 -3.95 -3.01 3.65
C LEU A 74 -2.49 -3.29 3.22
N LEU A 75 -1.51 -2.62 3.86
CA LEU A 75 -0.08 -2.89 3.65
C LEU A 75 0.30 -4.35 3.96
N LEU A 76 -0.24 -4.93 5.03
CA LEU A 76 0.03 -6.33 5.38
C LEU A 76 -0.55 -7.31 4.34
N THR A 77 -1.77 -7.05 3.87
CA THR A 77 -2.39 -7.83 2.78
C THR A 77 -1.54 -7.74 1.52
N TRP A 78 -1.02 -6.56 1.19
CA TRP A 78 -0.17 -6.37 0.02
C TRP A 78 1.19 -7.07 0.15
N ARG A 79 1.82 -7.09 1.33
CA ARG A 79 3.04 -7.90 1.54
C ARG A 79 2.81 -9.39 1.32
N HIS A 80 1.66 -9.90 1.75
CA HIS A 80 1.29 -11.29 1.47
C HIS A 80 1.11 -11.54 -0.04
N HIS A 81 0.48 -10.59 -0.74
CA HIS A 81 0.31 -10.68 -2.18
C HIS A 81 1.65 -10.58 -2.94
N GLU A 82 2.55 -9.69 -2.51
CA GLU A 82 3.91 -9.54 -3.02
C GLU A 82 4.71 -10.85 -2.91
N GLN A 83 4.58 -11.57 -1.79
CA GLN A 83 5.17 -12.89 -1.62
C GLN A 83 4.63 -13.90 -2.65
N GLY A 84 3.32 -13.93 -2.88
CA GLY A 84 2.71 -14.80 -3.88
C GLY A 84 3.18 -14.48 -5.31
N LEU A 85 3.35 -13.19 -5.65
CA LEU A 85 3.92 -12.78 -6.93
C LEU A 85 5.36 -13.26 -7.09
N ARG A 86 6.18 -13.13 -6.03
CA ARG A 86 7.55 -13.62 -6.02
C ARG A 86 7.62 -15.13 -6.23
N GLU A 87 6.77 -15.89 -5.55
CA GLU A 87 6.68 -17.35 -5.70
C GLU A 87 6.29 -17.71 -7.15
N ARG A 88 5.33 -17.01 -7.77
CA ARG A 88 4.96 -17.20 -9.19
C ARG A 88 6.11 -16.86 -10.14
N LEU A 89 6.82 -15.76 -9.92
CA LEU A 89 7.99 -15.39 -10.72
C LEU A 89 9.11 -16.44 -10.65
N GLU A 90 9.38 -17.01 -9.46
CA GLU A 90 10.36 -18.09 -9.30
C GLU A 90 9.98 -19.34 -10.10
N THR A 91 8.69 -19.67 -10.22
CA THR A 91 8.22 -20.80 -11.07
C THR A 91 8.38 -20.54 -12.57
N LEU A 92 8.25 -19.29 -13.00
CA LEU A 92 8.39 -18.89 -14.41
C LEU A 92 9.85 -18.67 -14.83
N THR A 93 10.77 -18.50 -13.87
CA THR A 93 12.20 -18.26 -14.10
C THR A 93 13.10 -19.31 -13.44
N PRO A 94 12.99 -20.60 -13.79
CA PRO A 94 13.82 -21.66 -13.22
C PRO A 94 15.29 -21.46 -13.65
N GLY A 95 16.11 -20.86 -12.79
CA GLY A 95 17.53 -20.63 -13.02
C GLY A 95 18.09 -19.28 -12.52
N ALA A 96 17.25 -18.37 -12.03
CA ALA A 96 17.68 -17.04 -11.58
C ALA A 96 18.24 -16.98 -10.13
N ARG A 97 18.69 -18.12 -9.56
CA ARG A 97 19.30 -18.19 -8.23
C ARG A 97 20.82 -18.11 -8.29
#